data_AF-A0A0D2BRV6-F1
#
_entry.id   AF-A0A0D2BRV6-F1
#
_cell.length_a   1.000
_cell.length_b   1.000
_cell.length_c   1.000
_cell.angle_alpha   90.00
_cell.angle_beta   90.00
_cell.angle_gamma   90.00
#
_symmetry.space_group_name_H-M   'P 1'
#
loop_
_entity.id
_entity.type
_entity.pdbx_description
1 polymer ?
#
loop_
_entity_poly.entity_id
_entity_poly.type
_entity_poly.pdbx_seq_one_letter_code
_entity_poly.pdbx_strand_id
1 'polypeptide(L)'
;MKQRRGTRVRRTDNVIINNVPYSLSSYQRDDSTPPIKQEPRDPMNELSLISSLRPLQPTNTTRPSEHPAASAQADIKPLLQPETRPISRKQLVNEVKSKYASLVMVEKKCVEICAQQAQTTTKLSNEQWQALIALHRTLLHKHHDFFLASQHPTASPALRRLPAKYAMPARMWRHGIYSFLELLRHRLPYSLEHMLSFVYLAYQMMGLLMESVPAFHETWI
;
A
#
# COMPACT_ATOMS: atom_id res chain seq x y z
N MET A 1 79.63 26.62 2.10
CA MET A 1 78.51 26.85 1.15
C MET A 1 77.19 26.76 1.92
N LYS A 2 76.41 27.84 1.87
CA LYS A 2 74.94 28.02 2.05
C LYS A 2 74.22 27.34 3.25
N GLN A 3 73.65 28.05 4.25
CA GLN A 3 72.60 29.10 4.28
C GLN A 3 71.16 28.54 4.37
N ARG A 4 70.56 28.73 5.56
CA ARG A 4 69.17 29.15 5.91
C ARG A 4 67.93 28.26 5.67
N ARG A 5 67.18 28.15 6.79
CA ARG A 5 65.74 28.47 7.04
C ARG A 5 64.67 27.97 6.07
N GLY A 6 63.60 27.39 6.62
CA GLY A 6 62.30 27.33 5.93
C GLY A 6 61.24 26.49 6.62
N THR A 7 60.44 27.13 7.48
CA THR A 7 59.21 26.65 8.13
C THR A 7 58.13 26.25 7.13
N ARG A 8 57.34 25.19 7.38
CA ARG A 8 55.92 25.18 6.96
C ARG A 8 55.03 24.26 7.82
N VAL A 9 53.88 24.83 8.15
CA VAL A 9 52.81 24.37 9.04
C VAL A 9 51.74 23.61 8.24
N ARG A 10 50.96 22.78 8.97
CA ARG A 10 49.57 22.31 8.75
C ARG A 10 49.41 20.94 8.08
N ARG A 11 48.87 19.97 8.82
CA ARG A 11 47.42 19.75 8.92
C ARG A 11 47.12 18.81 10.09
N THR A 12 46.23 19.26 10.97
CA THR A 12 45.41 18.40 11.82
C THR A 12 44.66 17.41 10.95
N ASP A 13 44.42 16.20 11.45
CA ASP A 13 43.12 15.49 11.39
C ASP A 13 43.32 14.10 12.00
N ASN A 14 43.08 13.98 13.31
CA ASN A 14 42.84 12.70 13.97
C ASN A 14 41.44 12.78 14.58
N VAL A 15 40.44 12.45 13.78
CA VAL A 15 39.10 12.09 14.27
C VAL A 15 38.90 10.62 13.97
N ILE A 16 38.94 9.83 15.04
CA ILE A 16 38.62 8.42 15.05
C ILE A 16 37.13 8.28 14.74
N ILE A 17 36.79 7.82 13.54
CA ILE A 17 35.46 7.27 13.27
C ILE A 17 35.55 5.78 13.57
N ASN A 18 34.90 5.39 14.67
CA ASN A 18 34.74 4.01 15.08
C ASN A 18 34.10 3.20 13.95
N ASN A 19 34.90 2.31 13.39
CA ASN A 19 34.51 1.32 12.41
C ASN A 19 33.72 0.22 13.15
N VAL A 20 32.40 0.17 12.98
CA VAL A 20 31.59 -0.98 13.40
C VAL A 20 31.57 -1.99 12.26
N PRO A 21 32.15 -3.19 12.40
CA PRO A 21 32.16 -4.17 11.34
C PRO A 21 30.83 -4.93 11.35
N TYR A 22 29.90 -4.58 10.47
CA TYR A 22 28.81 -5.50 10.14
C TYR A 22 29.36 -6.61 9.25
N SER A 23 29.81 -7.68 9.89
CA SER A 23 30.05 -8.98 9.27
C SER A 23 28.72 -9.51 8.72
N LEU A 24 28.51 -9.40 7.40
CA LEU A 24 27.48 -10.13 6.66
C LEU A 24 28.02 -11.53 6.32
N SER A 25 28.28 -12.33 7.34
CA SER A 25 28.67 -13.74 7.22
C SER A 25 27.90 -14.58 8.23
N SER A 26 26.61 -14.81 7.94
CA SER A 26 25.85 -15.99 8.40
C SER A 26 24.37 -15.99 7.95
N TYR A 27 24.04 -15.52 6.74
CA TYR A 27 22.83 -16.02 6.08
C TYR A 27 23.17 -17.35 5.40
N GLN A 28 23.27 -18.38 6.24
CA GLN A 28 23.13 -19.77 5.84
C GLN A 28 21.79 -19.86 5.08
N ARG A 29 21.80 -20.36 3.85
CA ARG A 29 20.58 -20.74 3.13
C ARG A 29 19.94 -21.91 3.88
N ASP A 30 19.04 -21.61 4.82
CA ASP A 30 18.12 -22.61 5.33
C ASP A 30 17.01 -22.80 4.28
N ASP A 31 17.12 -23.93 3.57
CA ASP A 31 16.20 -24.44 2.55
C ASP A 31 14.89 -24.94 3.19
N SER A 32 14.28 -24.14 4.07
CA SER A 32 13.07 -24.51 4.82
C SER A 32 12.08 -23.36 4.85
N THR A 33 11.80 -22.77 3.68
CA THR A 33 10.57 -21.99 3.50
C THR A 33 9.50 -22.91 2.96
N PRO A 34 8.35 -23.11 3.65
CA PRO A 34 7.29 -23.94 3.10
C PRO A 34 6.79 -23.31 1.78
N PRO A 35 6.49 -24.13 0.75
CA PRO A 35 6.05 -23.61 -0.53
C PRO A 35 4.75 -22.82 -0.33
N ILE A 36 4.78 -21.53 -0.71
CA ILE A 36 3.57 -20.73 -0.87
C ILE A 36 2.74 -21.46 -1.91
N LYS A 37 1.59 -21.97 -1.48
CA LYS A 37 0.64 -22.68 -2.33
C LYS A 37 0.43 -21.86 -3.61
N GLN A 38 0.60 -22.54 -4.75
CA GLN A 38 0.42 -21.98 -6.08
C GLN A 38 -0.85 -21.13 -6.15
N GLU A 39 -0.71 -20.00 -6.82
CA GLU A 39 -1.75 -19.03 -7.14
C GLU A 39 -3.04 -19.73 -7.60
N PRO A 40 -4.21 -19.43 -7.03
CA PRO A 40 -5.47 -19.95 -7.55
C PRO A 40 -5.66 -19.45 -8.98
N ARG A 41 -5.72 -20.37 -9.94
CA ARG A 41 -6.22 -20.08 -11.29
C ARG A 41 -7.63 -19.49 -11.16
N ASP A 42 -7.83 -18.37 -11.84
CA ASP A 42 -9.02 -17.52 -11.90
C ASP A 42 -9.44 -16.81 -10.60
N PRO A 43 -9.03 -15.53 -10.40
CA PRO A 43 -9.44 -14.71 -9.26
C PRO A 43 -10.96 -14.43 -9.21
N MET A 44 -11.71 -14.76 -10.27
CA MET A 44 -13.11 -14.43 -10.41
C MET A 44 -14.05 -15.53 -9.86
N ASN A 45 -13.57 -16.77 -9.75
CA ASN A 45 -14.44 -17.91 -9.42
C ASN A 45 -14.61 -18.12 -7.90
N GLU A 46 -13.58 -17.85 -7.09
CA GLU A 46 -13.63 -18.07 -5.64
C GLU A 46 -14.51 -17.05 -4.89
N LEU A 47 -14.71 -15.87 -5.47
CA LEU A 47 -15.59 -14.83 -4.94
C LEU A 47 -17.08 -15.02 -5.31
N SER A 48 -17.39 -16.05 -6.10
CA SER A 48 -18.77 -16.47 -6.38
C SER A 48 -19.38 -17.26 -5.22
N LEU A 49 -18.57 -18.05 -4.50
CA LEU A 49 -19.01 -18.87 -3.35
C LEU A 49 -19.48 -18.03 -2.14
N ILE A 50 -18.99 -16.80 -1.99
CA ILE A 50 -19.34 -15.92 -0.86
C ILE A 50 -20.80 -15.40 -0.97
N SER A 51 -21.46 -15.57 -2.13
CA SER A 51 -22.84 -15.11 -2.36
C SER A 51 -23.92 -16.01 -1.72
N SER A 52 -23.58 -17.16 -1.16
CA SER A 52 -24.57 -18.17 -0.72
C SER A 52 -25.01 -18.09 0.76
N LEU A 53 -24.67 -17.04 1.51
CA LEU A 53 -25.17 -16.87 2.88
C LEU A 53 -26.47 -16.05 2.90
N ARG A 54 -27.60 -16.77 3.07
CA ARG A 54 -28.98 -16.30 3.17
C ARG A 54 -29.19 -15.30 4.34
N PRO A 55 -29.81 -14.13 4.11
CA PRO A 55 -30.34 -13.29 5.20
C PRO A 55 -31.70 -13.78 5.71
N LEU A 56 -31.88 -13.82 7.03
CA LEU A 56 -33.17 -13.98 7.71
C LEU A 56 -34.00 -12.69 7.58
N GLN A 57 -35.27 -12.82 7.19
CA GLN A 57 -36.26 -11.73 7.18
C GLN A 57 -36.91 -11.56 8.56
N PRO A 58 -37.31 -10.33 8.90
CA PRO A 58 -38.53 -10.12 9.67
C PRO A 58 -39.59 -9.30 8.90
N THR A 59 -40.81 -9.53 9.34
CA THR A 59 -42.12 -9.25 8.76
C THR A 59 -42.64 -7.82 8.94
N ASN A 60 -43.54 -7.44 8.03
CA ASN A 60 -44.40 -6.24 7.95
C ASN A 60 -45.12 -5.86 9.25
N THR A 61 -45.54 -4.59 9.39
CA THR A 61 -46.94 -4.19 9.67
C THR A 61 -47.17 -2.67 9.43
N THR A 62 -48.36 -2.37 8.91
CA THR A 62 -48.89 -1.14 8.32
C THR A 62 -49.79 -0.37 9.30
N ARG A 63 -49.76 0.98 9.34
CA ARG A 63 -50.92 1.89 9.03
C ARG A 63 -50.69 3.38 9.38
N PRO A 64 -51.47 4.29 8.72
CA PRO A 64 -51.26 5.75 8.69
C PRO A 64 -52.23 6.53 9.61
N SER A 65 -51.97 7.83 9.81
CA SER A 65 -52.97 8.82 10.23
C SER A 65 -52.61 10.23 9.75
N GLU A 66 -53.64 10.98 9.34
CA GLU A 66 -53.61 12.25 8.61
C GLU A 66 -53.84 13.50 9.50
N HIS A 67 -53.36 14.65 8.98
CA HIS A 67 -53.87 16.04 9.09
C HIS A 67 -53.67 16.87 10.41
N PRO A 68 -53.81 18.23 10.39
CA PRO A 68 -52.87 19.23 9.84
C PRO A 68 -52.69 20.47 10.77
N ALA A 69 -51.73 21.39 10.51
CA ALA A 69 -51.87 22.84 10.76
C ALA A 69 -50.57 23.62 10.47
N ALA A 70 -50.73 24.82 9.93
CA ALA A 70 -49.70 25.72 9.47
C ALA A 70 -49.11 26.62 10.57
N SER A 71 -47.84 27.00 10.45
CA SER A 71 -47.37 28.35 10.74
C SER A 71 -46.03 28.62 10.08
N ALA A 72 -45.93 29.77 9.41
CA ALA A 72 -44.75 30.25 8.73
C ALA A 72 -43.67 30.70 9.73
N GLN A 73 -42.47 30.15 9.60
CA GLN A 73 -41.24 30.79 10.05
C GLN A 73 -40.20 30.66 8.93
N ALA A 74 -39.66 31.79 8.51
CA ALA A 74 -38.56 31.88 7.57
C ALA A 74 -37.31 31.28 8.22
N ASP A 75 -37.11 29.99 7.99
CA ASP A 75 -35.99 29.23 8.54
C ASP A 75 -34.83 29.24 7.53
N ILE A 76 -33.66 29.67 8.01
CA ILE A 76 -32.42 29.71 7.24
C ILE A 76 -32.13 28.27 6.82
N LYS A 77 -32.36 27.94 5.55
CA LYS A 77 -32.17 26.60 5.00
C LYS A 77 -30.69 26.21 5.18
N PRO A 78 -30.32 25.31 6.11
CA PRO A 78 -28.98 24.78 6.12
C PRO A 78 -28.81 24.01 4.81
N LEU A 79 -27.69 24.22 4.12
CA LEU A 79 -27.32 23.49 2.93
C LEU A 79 -27.57 22.00 3.19
N LEU A 80 -28.56 21.42 2.51
CA LEU A 80 -28.88 20.00 2.61
C LEU A 80 -27.58 19.25 2.31
N GLN A 81 -27.09 18.51 3.30
CA GLN A 81 -26.03 17.53 3.04
C GLN A 81 -26.50 16.67 1.86
N PRO A 82 -25.63 16.37 0.88
CA PRO A 82 -25.98 15.42 -0.16
C PRO A 82 -26.48 14.15 0.53
N GLU A 83 -27.71 13.71 0.24
CA GLU A 83 -28.22 12.43 0.73
C GLU A 83 -27.34 11.31 0.16
N THR A 84 -26.25 11.02 0.87
CA THR A 84 -25.38 9.89 0.56
C THR A 84 -26.11 8.66 1.07
N ARG A 85 -26.93 8.06 0.20
CA ARG A 85 -27.57 6.78 0.52
C ARG A 85 -26.47 5.80 0.95
N PRO A 86 -26.58 5.17 2.14
CA PRO A 86 -25.56 4.26 2.62
C PRO A 86 -25.37 3.10 1.63
N ILE A 87 -24.12 2.72 1.36
CA ILE A 87 -23.79 1.65 0.41
C ILE A 87 -24.44 0.33 0.85
N SER A 88 -25.13 -0.34 -0.09
CA SER A 88 -25.69 -1.66 0.18
C SER A 88 -24.59 -2.73 0.26
N ARG A 89 -24.84 -3.81 1.01
CA ARG A 89 -23.88 -4.93 1.10
C ARG A 89 -23.52 -5.51 -0.28
N LYS A 90 -24.48 -5.59 -1.21
CA LYS A 90 -24.23 -6.08 -2.58
C LYS A 90 -23.30 -5.14 -3.35
N GLN A 91 -23.51 -3.82 -3.25
CA GLN A 91 -22.62 -2.84 -3.86
C GLN A 91 -21.22 -2.91 -3.27
N LEU A 92 -21.10 -3.04 -1.95
CA LEU A 92 -19.81 -3.21 -1.28
C LEU A 92 -19.04 -4.45 -1.76
N VAL A 93 -19.73 -5.59 -1.92
CA VAL A 93 -19.12 -6.80 -2.49
C VAL A 93 -18.56 -6.53 -3.89
N ASN A 94 -19.32 -5.86 -4.75
CA ASN A 94 -18.87 -5.52 -6.10
C ASN A 94 -17.70 -4.53 -6.08
N GLU A 95 -17.71 -3.57 -5.17
CA GLU A 95 -16.62 -2.62 -4.99
C GLU A 95 -15.32 -3.31 -4.54
N VAL A 96 -15.39 -4.19 -3.54
CA VAL A 96 -14.23 -4.97 -3.08
C VAL A 96 -13.68 -5.84 -4.21
N LYS A 97 -14.55 -6.48 -5.00
CA LYS A 97 -14.14 -7.25 -6.19
C LYS A 97 -13.41 -6.38 -7.22
N SER A 98 -13.98 -5.22 -7.54
CA SER A 98 -13.40 -4.26 -8.49
C SER A 98 -12.04 -3.74 -8.00
N LYS A 99 -11.95 -3.36 -6.73
CA LYS A 99 -10.69 -2.91 -6.10
C LYS A 99 -9.63 -3.99 -6.15
N TYR A 100 -9.98 -5.24 -5.78
CA TYR A 100 -9.07 -6.39 -5.87
C TYR A 100 -8.57 -6.61 -7.30
N ALA A 101 -9.47 -6.65 -8.29
CA ALA A 101 -9.08 -6.82 -9.69
C ALA A 101 -8.13 -5.70 -10.15
N SER A 102 -8.45 -4.45 -9.83
CA SER A 102 -7.60 -3.30 -10.16
C SER A 102 -6.22 -3.36 -9.50
N LEU A 103 -6.15 -3.80 -8.24
CA LEU A 103 -4.92 -3.97 -7.49
C LEU A 103 -4.02 -5.02 -8.16
N VAL A 104 -4.57 -6.20 -8.45
CA VAL A 104 -3.82 -7.31 -9.05
C VAL A 104 -3.26 -6.92 -10.42
N MET A 105 -4.02 -6.18 -11.24
CA MET A 105 -3.53 -5.69 -12.54
C MET A 105 -2.32 -4.76 -12.38
N VAL A 106 -2.38 -3.80 -11.45
CA VAL A 106 -1.28 -2.87 -11.20
C VAL A 106 -0.08 -3.61 -10.60
N GLU A 107 -0.30 -4.52 -9.66
CA GLU A 107 0.76 -5.32 -9.03
C GLU A 107 1.53 -6.15 -10.05
N LYS A 108 0.81 -6.86 -10.94
CA LYS A 108 1.43 -7.62 -12.02
C LYS A 108 2.34 -6.73 -12.88
N LYS A 109 1.87 -5.53 -13.21
CA LYS A 109 2.65 -4.55 -13.98
C LYS A 109 3.91 -4.09 -13.23
N CYS A 110 3.82 -3.83 -11.92
CA CYS A 110 4.98 -3.50 -11.10
C CYS A 110 6.02 -4.62 -11.10
N VAL A 111 5.59 -5.87 -10.88
CA VAL A 111 6.48 -7.04 -10.84
C VAL A 111 7.19 -7.24 -12.17
N GLU A 112 6.45 -7.19 -13.28
CA GLU A 112 6.98 -7.36 -14.63
C GLU A 112 8.04 -6.30 -14.96
N ILE A 113 7.70 -5.01 -14.75
CA ILE A 113 8.61 -3.92 -15.07
C ILE A 113 9.84 -3.94 -14.15
N CYS A 114 9.67 -4.20 -12.84
CA CYS A 114 10.82 -4.31 -11.93
C CYS A 114 11.75 -5.45 -12.34
N ALA A 115 11.21 -6.62 -12.70
CA ALA A 115 12.01 -7.76 -13.17
C ALA A 115 12.77 -7.41 -14.45
N GLN A 116 12.13 -6.76 -15.42
CA GLN A 116 12.78 -6.28 -16.64
C GLN A 116 13.91 -5.29 -16.31
N GLN A 117 13.64 -4.29 -15.47
CA GLN A 117 14.64 -3.28 -15.12
C GLN A 117 15.78 -3.82 -14.26
N ALA A 118 15.57 -4.89 -13.50
CA ALA A 118 16.63 -5.56 -12.74
C ALA A 118 17.62 -6.32 -13.65
N GLN A 119 17.18 -6.74 -14.85
CA GLN A 119 18.01 -7.48 -15.80
C GLN A 119 18.82 -6.56 -16.75
N THR A 120 18.45 -5.29 -16.85
CA THR A 120 19.18 -4.33 -17.69
C THR A 120 20.21 -3.56 -16.88
N THR A 121 21.25 -3.07 -17.53
CA THR A 121 22.15 -2.03 -16.99
C THR A 121 21.92 -0.67 -17.63
N THR A 122 20.96 -0.59 -18.57
CA THR A 122 20.58 0.65 -19.25
C THR A 122 20.22 1.73 -18.25
N LYS A 123 20.76 2.93 -18.45
CA LYS A 123 20.47 4.08 -17.61
C LYS A 123 19.04 4.55 -17.90
N LEU A 124 18.23 4.66 -16.84
CA LEU A 124 16.90 5.24 -16.93
C LEU A 124 16.97 6.77 -16.87
N SER A 125 16.10 7.43 -17.64
CA SER A 125 15.90 8.88 -17.56
C SER A 125 15.13 9.26 -16.29
N ASN A 126 15.13 10.55 -15.95
CA ASN A 126 14.35 11.06 -14.82
C ASN A 126 12.85 10.81 -15.02
N GLU A 127 12.34 11.01 -16.23
CA GLU A 127 10.93 10.77 -16.57
C GLU A 127 10.56 9.31 -16.39
N GLN A 128 11.46 8.38 -16.76
CA GLN A 128 11.25 6.95 -16.54
C GLN A 128 11.23 6.61 -15.05
N TRP A 129 12.15 7.17 -14.25
CA TRP A 129 12.12 6.98 -12.80
C TRP A 129 10.85 7.54 -12.16
N GLN A 130 10.41 8.72 -12.57
CA GLN A 130 9.16 9.31 -12.08
C GLN A 130 7.94 8.45 -12.46
N ALA A 131 7.93 7.88 -13.67
CA ALA A 131 6.88 6.95 -14.08
C ALA A 131 6.87 5.66 -13.22
N LEU A 132 8.03 5.13 -12.86
CA LEU A 132 8.14 3.97 -11.96
C LEU A 132 7.66 4.32 -10.54
N ILE A 133 8.08 5.47 -10.00
CA ILE A 133 7.59 5.96 -8.69
C ILE A 133 6.07 6.13 -8.71
N ALA A 134 5.52 6.72 -9.77
CA ALA A 134 4.08 6.92 -9.92
C ALA A 134 3.33 5.57 -9.99
N LEU A 135 3.88 4.59 -10.69
CA LEU A 135 3.32 3.24 -10.75
C LEU A 135 3.29 2.57 -9.36
N HIS A 136 4.38 2.63 -8.61
CA HIS A 136 4.44 2.09 -7.24
C HIS A 136 3.54 2.86 -6.28
N ARG A 137 3.42 4.20 -6.43
CA ARG A 137 2.43 5.01 -5.73
C ARG A 137 1.03 4.47 -5.96
N THR A 138 0.66 4.24 -7.22
CA THR A 138 -0.66 3.67 -7.55
C THR A 138 -0.86 2.31 -6.89
N LEU A 139 0.13 1.42 -6.91
CA LEU A 139 0.01 0.10 -6.28
C LEU A 139 -0.27 0.22 -4.77
N LEU A 140 0.48 1.06 -4.06
CA LEU A 140 0.29 1.26 -2.61
C LEU A 140 -1.09 1.84 -2.29
N HIS A 141 -1.57 2.80 -3.10
CA HIS A 141 -2.93 3.32 -2.95
C HIS A 141 -4.00 2.26 -3.25
N LYS A 142 -3.78 1.37 -4.23
CA LYS A 142 -4.72 0.27 -4.49
C LYS A 142 -4.79 -0.74 -3.36
N HIS A 143 -3.67 -1.03 -2.70
CA HIS A 143 -3.67 -1.81 -1.46
C HIS A 143 -4.48 -1.12 -0.36
N HIS A 144 -4.19 0.16 -0.09
CA HIS A 144 -4.93 0.97 0.89
C HIS A 144 -6.45 0.99 0.62
N ASP A 145 -6.83 1.26 -0.62
CA ASP A 145 -8.20 1.22 -1.11
C ASP A 145 -8.91 -0.11 -0.80
N PHE A 146 -8.22 -1.22 -1.06
CA PHE A 146 -8.73 -2.57 -0.84
C PHE A 146 -8.88 -2.88 0.66
N PHE A 147 -7.92 -2.46 1.49
CA PHE A 147 -8.01 -2.59 2.93
C PHE A 147 -9.22 -1.82 3.47
N LEU A 148 -9.39 -0.55 3.11
CA LEU A 148 -10.53 0.26 3.54
C LEU A 148 -11.87 -0.35 3.14
N ALA A 149 -12.01 -0.79 1.90
CA ALA A 149 -13.24 -1.40 1.44
C ALA A 149 -13.54 -2.73 2.16
N SER A 150 -12.51 -3.53 2.43
CA SER A 150 -12.66 -4.80 3.16
C SER A 150 -13.06 -4.57 4.63
N GLN A 151 -12.61 -3.47 5.23
CA GLN A 151 -12.90 -3.10 6.62
C GLN A 151 -14.12 -2.19 6.79
N HIS A 152 -14.87 -1.93 5.71
CA HIS A 152 -16.07 -1.08 5.75
C HIS A 152 -17.08 -1.54 6.83
N PRO A 153 -17.80 -0.62 7.52
CA PRO A 153 -18.75 -1.00 8.58
C PRO A 153 -19.75 -2.08 8.17
N THR A 154 -20.33 -1.97 6.97
CA THR A 154 -21.29 -2.94 6.39
C THR A 154 -20.67 -4.28 5.92
N ALA A 155 -19.33 -4.39 5.91
CA ALA A 155 -18.63 -5.57 5.44
C ALA A 155 -18.97 -6.82 6.28
N SER A 156 -19.19 -7.95 5.61
CA SER A 156 -19.36 -9.23 6.30
C SER A 156 -18.03 -9.72 6.89
N PRO A 157 -18.05 -10.62 7.88
CA PRO A 157 -16.82 -11.23 8.41
C PRO A 157 -15.96 -11.90 7.33
N ALA A 158 -16.59 -12.45 6.27
CA ALA A 158 -15.87 -13.02 5.14
C ALA A 158 -15.08 -11.97 4.35
N LEU A 159 -15.67 -10.79 4.08
CA LEU A 159 -14.99 -9.69 3.39
C LEU A 159 -13.82 -9.14 4.24
N ARG A 160 -14.04 -8.94 5.55
CA ARG A 160 -12.99 -8.43 6.47
C ARG A 160 -11.76 -9.34 6.56
N ARG A 161 -11.91 -10.65 6.31
CA ARG A 161 -10.79 -11.61 6.30
C ARG A 161 -10.03 -11.67 4.98
N LEU A 162 -10.54 -11.08 3.90
CA LEU A 162 -9.90 -11.17 2.58
C LEU A 162 -8.46 -10.64 2.56
N PRO A 163 -8.11 -9.51 3.21
CA PRO A 163 -6.72 -9.04 3.16
C PRO A 163 -5.74 -10.02 3.81
N ALA A 164 -6.13 -10.68 4.90
CA ALA A 164 -5.33 -11.76 5.50
C ALA A 164 -5.31 -13.00 4.58
N LYS A 165 -6.47 -13.43 4.07
CA LYS A 165 -6.60 -14.60 3.17
C LYS A 165 -5.70 -14.48 1.94
N TYR A 166 -5.58 -13.29 1.37
CA TYR A 166 -4.78 -13.03 0.18
C TYR A 166 -3.38 -12.48 0.48
N ALA A 167 -2.94 -12.54 1.74
CA ALA A 167 -1.63 -12.05 2.19
C ALA A 167 -1.32 -10.63 1.70
N MET A 168 -2.32 -9.75 1.70
CA MET A 168 -2.21 -8.38 1.16
C MET A 168 -1.10 -7.56 1.79
N PRO A 169 -0.87 -7.60 3.12
CA PRO A 169 0.25 -6.88 3.74
C PRO A 169 1.61 -7.35 3.20
N ALA A 170 1.84 -8.67 3.15
CA ALA A 170 3.09 -9.24 2.67
C ALA A 170 3.32 -8.95 1.17
N ARG A 171 2.26 -8.97 0.35
CA ARG A 171 2.31 -8.62 -1.07
C ARG A 171 2.63 -7.14 -1.29
N MET A 172 1.95 -6.26 -0.56
CA MET A 172 2.21 -4.82 -0.60
C MET A 172 3.66 -4.52 -0.24
N TRP A 173 4.18 -5.17 0.82
CA TRP A 173 5.57 -5.01 1.20
C TRP A 173 6.51 -5.49 0.09
N ARG A 174 6.34 -6.74 -0.37
CA ARG A 174 7.24 -7.36 -1.34
C ARG A 174 7.25 -6.65 -2.70
N HIS A 175 6.07 -6.44 -3.29
CA HIS A 175 5.92 -5.95 -4.65
C HIS A 175 5.71 -4.43 -4.73
N GLY A 176 5.19 -3.83 -3.66
CA GLY A 176 4.96 -2.40 -3.58
C GLY A 176 6.19 -1.62 -3.13
N ILE A 177 6.95 -2.13 -2.15
CA ILE A 177 8.02 -1.38 -1.49
C ILE A 177 9.38 -2.02 -1.76
N TYR A 178 9.59 -3.26 -1.29
CA TYR A 178 10.90 -3.89 -1.24
C TYR A 178 11.53 -4.06 -2.61
N SER A 179 10.82 -4.65 -3.59
CA SER A 179 11.38 -4.90 -4.92
C SER A 179 11.84 -3.62 -5.62
N PHE A 180 11.14 -2.51 -5.40
CA PHE A 180 11.49 -1.23 -6.02
C PHE A 180 12.64 -0.53 -5.31
N LEU A 181 12.68 -0.57 -3.98
CA LEU A 181 13.85 -0.11 -3.22
C LEU A 181 15.10 -0.88 -3.63
N GLU A 182 14.99 -2.18 -3.83
CA GLU A 182 16.10 -3.01 -4.26
C GLU A 182 16.57 -2.64 -5.67
N LEU A 183 15.64 -2.37 -6.61
CA LEU A 183 15.99 -1.85 -7.93
C LEU A 183 16.72 -0.50 -7.81
N LEU A 184 16.19 0.44 -7.01
CA LEU A 184 16.80 1.74 -6.79
C LEU A 184 18.20 1.59 -6.18
N ARG A 185 18.40 0.69 -5.22
CA ARG A 185 19.70 0.42 -4.57
C ARG A 185 20.76 -0.03 -5.55
N HIS A 186 20.40 -0.93 -6.47
CA HIS A 186 21.32 -1.40 -7.51
C HIS A 186 21.73 -0.33 -8.53
N ARG A 187 21.00 0.79 -8.61
CA ARG A 187 21.27 1.87 -9.57
C ARG A 187 21.97 3.08 -8.94
N LEU A 188 22.42 2.98 -7.70
CA LEU A 188 23.22 4.01 -7.06
C LEU A 188 24.57 4.21 -7.79
N PRO A 189 25.10 5.44 -7.82
CA PRO A 189 24.58 6.66 -7.17
C PRO A 189 23.47 7.39 -7.95
N TYR A 190 23.21 7.01 -9.21
CA TYR A 190 22.32 7.76 -10.12
C TYR A 190 20.84 7.79 -9.69
N SER A 191 20.41 6.84 -8.86
CA SER A 191 19.05 6.72 -8.34
C SER A 191 18.82 7.41 -6.99
N LEU A 192 19.83 8.05 -6.38
CA LEU A 192 19.77 8.51 -4.99
C LEU A 192 18.55 9.41 -4.69
N GLU A 193 18.35 10.46 -5.49
CA GLU A 193 17.22 11.39 -5.32
C GLU A 193 15.86 10.68 -5.47
N HIS A 194 15.76 9.75 -6.42
CA HIS A 194 14.56 8.94 -6.65
C HIS A 194 14.31 7.97 -5.50
N MET A 195 15.38 7.40 -4.93
CA MET A 195 15.30 6.53 -3.77
C MET A 195 14.77 7.30 -2.55
N LEU A 196 15.31 8.49 -2.27
CA LEU A 196 14.83 9.33 -1.17
C LEU A 196 13.36 9.68 -1.37
N SER A 197 12.98 10.13 -2.57
CA SER A 197 11.58 10.43 -2.91
C SER A 197 10.66 9.23 -2.66
N PHE A 198 11.08 8.03 -3.07
CA PHE A 198 10.28 6.82 -2.86
C PHE A 198 10.21 6.38 -1.39
N VAL A 199 11.30 6.51 -0.62
CA VAL A 199 11.30 6.22 0.83
C VAL A 199 10.31 7.13 1.56
N TYR A 200 10.32 8.45 1.27
CA TYR A 200 9.35 9.38 1.86
C TYR A 200 7.90 9.03 1.49
N LEU A 201 7.67 8.57 0.26
CA LEU A 201 6.35 8.13 -0.18
C LEU A 201 5.91 6.85 0.54
N ALA A 202 6.78 5.85 0.64
CA ALA A 202 6.48 4.60 1.33
C ALA A 202 6.18 4.85 2.82
N TYR A 203 6.98 5.72 3.47
CA TYR A 203 6.73 6.13 4.85
C TYR A 203 5.36 6.79 5.03
N GLN A 204 5.00 7.75 4.17
CA GLN A 204 3.67 8.39 4.18
C GLN A 204 2.53 7.36 4.00
N MET A 205 2.71 6.39 3.11
CA MET A 205 1.72 5.33 2.90
C MET A 205 1.57 4.41 4.12
N MET A 206 2.68 4.08 4.80
CA MET A 206 2.63 3.30 6.04
C MET A 206 1.92 4.07 7.16
N GLY A 207 2.21 5.37 7.31
CA GLY A 207 1.50 6.25 8.24
C GLY A 207 -0.01 6.29 7.98
N LEU A 208 -0.39 6.46 6.71
CA LEU A 208 -1.80 6.45 6.30
C LEU A 208 -2.50 5.12 6.64
N LEU A 209 -1.82 3.98 6.44
CA LEU A 209 -2.37 2.66 6.78
C LEU A 209 -2.55 2.47 8.28
N MET A 210 -1.59 2.93 9.07
CA MET A 210 -1.65 2.88 10.55
C MET A 210 -2.85 3.66 11.08
N GLU A 211 -3.10 4.85 10.53
CA GLU A 211 -4.20 5.71 10.97
C GLU A 211 -5.57 5.21 10.49
N SER A 212 -5.65 4.76 9.25
CA SER A 212 -6.95 4.50 8.60
C SER A 212 -7.41 3.03 8.66
N VAL A 213 -6.51 2.08 8.97
CA VAL A 213 -6.85 0.65 9.00
C VAL A 213 -6.32 -0.03 10.29
N PRO A 214 -6.85 0.35 11.47
CA PRO A 214 -6.34 -0.12 12.77
C PRO A 214 -6.46 -1.65 12.97
N ALA A 215 -7.33 -2.30 12.20
CA ALA A 215 -7.49 -3.76 12.24
C ALA A 215 -6.22 -4.55 11.85
N PHE A 216 -5.26 -3.92 11.19
CA PHE A 216 -3.99 -4.53 10.78
C PHE A 216 -2.77 -3.92 11.51
N HIS A 217 -2.99 -3.17 12.60
CA HIS A 217 -1.92 -2.49 13.36
C HIS A 217 -0.72 -3.39 13.66
N GLU A 218 -0.95 -4.58 14.21
CA GLU A 218 0.09 -5.57 14.54
C GLU A 218 0.81 -6.17 13.32
N THR A 219 0.28 -5.95 12.10
CA THR A 219 0.95 -6.40 10.87
C THR A 219 1.94 -5.37 10.35
N TRP A 220 1.85 -4.12 10.82
CA TRP A 220 2.64 -3.01 10.31
C TRP A 220 3.81 -2.61 11.23
N ILE A 221 3.79 -3.05 12.49
CA ILE A 221 4.84 -2.84 13.52
C ILE A 221 5.78 -4.05 13.53
#